data_AF-A0A804N0N0-F1
#
_entry.id   AF-A0A804N0N0-F1
#
_cell.length_a   1.000
_cell.length_b   1.000
_cell.length_c   1.000
_cell.angle_alpha   90.00
_cell.angle_beta   90.00
_cell.angle_gamma   90.00
#
_symmetry.space_group_name_H-M   'P 1'
#
loop_
_entity.id
_entity.type
_entity.pdbx_description
1 polymer ?
#
loop_
_entity_poly.entity_id
_entity_poly.type
_entity_poly.pdbx_seq_one_letter_code
_entity_poly.pdbx_strand_id
1 'polypeptide(L)'
;LDGAFVNRKKLVSRDAVLFLRGDNGELRLGVRRAAQLKNGSAFLALYNQCSNLGSLPNVAHVVATKSVFHIYYNPSNKTVRRVCVRGGNVKWSALRLDTGNYSWGSEALTHKTHILDVVYNASNNELVRTQTLVKSAIVQVDAAPFKQWYLTRYGMDIGRKKKVHVAKKDATEGQAGEAIVEETKKSNHVQRKIEKRQQDCALDTHIEEQFGSGRLLACISACPGQCGQADGYILEANYRSISFYWPATSLRVKSSSST
;
A
#
# COMPACT_ATOMS: atom_id res chain seq x y z
N LEU A 1 -22.04 -25.03 13.95
CA LEU A 1 -21.04 -26.12 13.79
C LEU A 1 -20.87 -26.74 15.17
N ASP A 2 -21.22 -28.01 15.35
CA ASP A 2 -21.09 -28.67 16.65
C ASP A 2 -19.65 -28.68 17.14
N GLY A 3 -19.44 -28.61 18.46
CA GLY A 3 -18.10 -28.70 19.06
C GLY A 3 -17.33 -29.96 18.64
N ALA A 4 -18.04 -31.06 18.40
CA ALA A 4 -17.46 -32.30 17.87
C ALA A 4 -16.93 -32.17 16.43
N PHE A 5 -17.50 -31.29 15.60
CA PHE A 5 -17.03 -31.04 14.24
C PHE A 5 -15.73 -30.21 14.24
N VAL A 6 -15.66 -29.17 15.09
CA VAL A 6 -14.47 -28.32 15.25
C VAL A 6 -13.26 -29.14 15.69
N ASN A 7 -13.46 -30.03 16.66
CA ASN A 7 -12.41 -30.91 17.16
C ASN A 7 -11.98 -31.95 16.12
N ARG A 8 -12.93 -32.65 15.47
CA ARG A 8 -12.63 -33.64 14.42
C ARG A 8 -11.87 -33.06 13.24
N LYS A 9 -12.20 -31.84 12.80
CA LYS A 9 -11.51 -31.16 11.68
C LYS A 9 -10.31 -30.33 12.12
N LYS A 10 -9.95 -30.32 13.41
CA LYS A 10 -8.83 -29.54 13.97
C LYS A 10 -8.86 -28.07 13.53
N LEU A 11 -10.02 -27.43 13.58
CA LEU A 11 -10.16 -26.04 13.10
C LEU A 11 -9.47 -25.07 14.08
N VAL A 12 -8.71 -24.13 13.55
CA VAL A 12 -8.05 -23.06 14.32
C VAL A 12 -8.82 -21.75 14.14
N SER A 13 -8.68 -20.80 15.07
CA SER A 13 -9.23 -19.46 14.89
C SER A 13 -8.77 -18.86 13.54
N ARG A 14 -9.71 -18.24 12.82
CA ARG A 14 -9.57 -17.75 11.42
C ARG A 14 -9.62 -18.82 10.31
N ASP A 15 -9.80 -20.10 10.61
CA ASP A 15 -10.17 -21.08 9.58
C ASP A 15 -11.58 -20.76 9.06
N ALA A 16 -11.77 -20.80 7.74
CA ALA A 16 -13.08 -20.61 7.12
C ALA A 16 -13.60 -21.95 6.58
N VAL A 17 -14.87 -22.24 6.85
CA VAL A 17 -15.54 -23.45 6.37
C VAL A 17 -16.53 -23.03 5.28
N LEU A 18 -16.33 -23.53 4.07
CA LEU A 18 -17.20 -23.29 2.92
C LEU A 18 -18.08 -24.51 2.69
N PHE A 19 -19.39 -24.28 2.58
CA PHE A 19 -20.34 -25.28 2.11
C PHE A 19 -20.62 -24.98 0.64
N LEU A 20 -20.26 -25.92 -0.23
CA LEU A 20 -20.50 -25.86 -1.66
C LEU A 20 -21.61 -26.85 -1.98
N ARG A 21 -22.72 -26.37 -2.54
CA ARG A 21 -23.77 -27.24 -3.08
C ARG A 21 -23.50 -27.43 -4.56
N GLY A 22 -23.20 -28.66 -4.97
CA GLY A 22 -23.07 -28.98 -6.39
C GLY A 22 -24.43 -29.06 -7.07
N ASP A 23 -24.43 -29.03 -8.40
CA ASP A 23 -25.64 -29.08 -9.24
C ASP A 23 -26.43 -30.39 -9.05
N ASN A 24 -25.76 -31.43 -8.54
CA ASN A 24 -26.36 -32.72 -8.20
C ASN A 24 -27.09 -32.72 -6.83
N GLY A 25 -27.20 -31.55 -6.17
CA GLY A 25 -27.76 -31.41 -4.82
C GLY A 25 -26.84 -31.87 -3.68
N GLU A 26 -25.68 -32.45 -3.99
CA GLU A 26 -24.69 -32.90 -3.00
C GLU A 26 -24.03 -31.70 -2.29
N LEU A 27 -24.10 -31.69 -0.96
CA LEU A 27 -23.41 -30.71 -0.11
C LEU A 27 -21.97 -31.17 0.15
N ARG A 28 -21.01 -30.36 -0.31
CA ARG A 28 -19.57 -30.57 -0.15
C ARG A 28 -19.00 -29.54 0.80
N LEU A 29 -18.06 -29.98 1.63
CA LEU A 29 -17.46 -29.16 2.68
C LEU A 29 -16.01 -28.85 2.34
N GLY A 30 -15.71 -27.59 2.05
CA GLY A 30 -14.34 -27.07 1.96
C GLY A 30 -13.89 -26.45 3.28
N VAL A 31 -12.65 -26.67 3.67
CA VAL A 31 -12.02 -25.97 4.80
C VAL A 31 -10.84 -25.16 4.28
N ARG A 32 -10.89 -23.85 4.42
CA ARG A 32 -9.77 -22.94 4.20
C ARG A 32 -9.05 -22.71 5.53
N ARG A 33 -7.82 -23.20 5.62
CA ARG A 33 -6.97 -22.96 6.78
C ARG A 33 -6.50 -21.51 6.84
N ALA A 34 -6.48 -20.92 8.01
CA ALA A 34 -5.87 -19.63 8.27
C ALA A 34 -4.37 -19.71 7.96
N ALA A 35 -3.86 -18.78 7.15
CA ALA A 35 -2.43 -18.63 6.96
C ALA A 35 -1.81 -18.16 8.28
N GLN A 36 -1.22 -19.09 9.03
CA GLN A 36 -0.40 -18.77 10.18
C GLN A 36 0.95 -18.30 9.63
N LEU A 37 1.17 -16.98 9.57
CA LEU A 37 2.48 -16.40 9.34
C LEU A 37 3.37 -16.75 10.54
N LYS A 38 3.94 -17.95 10.54
CA LYS A 38 5.06 -18.31 11.40
C LYS A 38 6.32 -17.81 10.72
N ASN A 39 6.92 -16.80 11.33
CA ASN A 39 8.25 -16.30 11.01
C ASN A 39 9.24 -17.47 10.94
N GLY A 40 9.88 -17.66 9.79
CA GLY A 40 10.93 -18.66 9.58
C GLY A 40 10.79 -19.41 8.25
N SER A 41 11.51 -18.95 7.23
CA SER A 41 12.08 -19.77 6.15
C SER A 41 11.25 -20.94 5.61
N ALA A 42 10.23 -20.65 4.78
CA ALA A 42 9.63 -21.65 3.88
C ALA A 42 9.16 -21.08 2.52
N PHE A 43 9.56 -19.86 2.16
CA PHE A 43 9.18 -19.25 0.88
C PHE A 43 10.02 -19.72 -0.32
N LEU A 44 11.02 -20.57 -0.11
CA LEU A 44 11.96 -21.00 -1.17
C LEU A 44 11.73 -22.41 -1.74
N ALA A 45 10.84 -23.25 -1.18
CA ALA A 45 10.76 -24.66 -1.60
C ALA A 45 9.82 -24.96 -2.80
N LEU A 46 8.94 -24.03 -3.20
CA LEU A 46 8.05 -24.21 -4.36
C LEU A 46 8.45 -23.38 -5.59
N TYR A 47 9.56 -22.65 -5.51
CA TYR A 47 9.97 -21.71 -6.56
C TYR A 47 10.81 -22.37 -7.68
N ASN A 48 11.27 -23.61 -7.50
CA ASN A 48 12.28 -24.25 -8.33
C ASN A 48 11.85 -25.48 -9.14
N GLN A 49 10.55 -25.72 -9.33
CA GLN A 49 10.12 -26.66 -10.37
C GLN A 49 9.65 -25.89 -11.61
N CYS A 50 10.56 -25.74 -12.56
CA CYS A 50 10.19 -25.57 -13.95
C CYS A 50 9.52 -26.87 -14.42
N SER A 51 8.20 -26.94 -14.35
CA SER A 51 7.41 -27.94 -15.05
C SER A 51 6.37 -27.23 -15.92
N ASN A 52 6.79 -27.09 -17.18
CA ASN A 52 6.03 -27.12 -18.42
C ASN A 52 4.51 -27.37 -18.27
N LEU A 53 3.71 -26.55 -18.97
CA LEU A 53 2.35 -26.83 -19.47
C LEU A 53 1.46 -27.77 -18.63
N GLY A 54 0.42 -27.24 -17.98
CA GLY A 54 -0.80 -28.05 -17.71
C GLY A 54 -1.36 -28.00 -16.28
N SER A 55 -2.07 -26.91 -15.94
CA SER A 55 -2.84 -26.81 -14.69
C SER A 55 -4.22 -27.49 -14.75
N LEU A 56 -4.60 -28.15 -15.85
CA LEU A 56 -5.92 -28.77 -16.02
C LEU A 56 -5.93 -30.31 -15.87
N PRO A 57 -4.98 -31.08 -16.45
CA PRO A 57 -5.01 -32.54 -16.35
C PRO A 57 -4.74 -33.04 -14.93
N ASN A 58 -3.83 -32.36 -14.22
CA ASN A 58 -3.50 -32.71 -12.84
C ASN A 58 -4.67 -32.43 -11.88
N VAL A 59 -5.44 -31.37 -12.15
CA VAL A 59 -6.67 -31.07 -11.39
C VAL A 59 -7.74 -32.13 -11.68
N ALA A 60 -7.89 -32.55 -12.94
CA ALA A 60 -8.87 -33.56 -13.32
C ALA A 60 -8.60 -34.93 -12.65
N HIS A 61 -7.35 -35.41 -12.68
CA HIS A 61 -6.97 -36.66 -12.01
C HIS A 61 -7.12 -36.57 -10.49
N VAL A 62 -6.83 -35.41 -9.89
CA VAL A 62 -6.97 -35.20 -8.45
C VAL A 62 -8.43 -35.11 -8.01
N VAL A 63 -9.29 -34.48 -8.81
CA VAL A 63 -10.74 -34.45 -8.59
C VAL A 63 -11.35 -35.85 -8.70
N ALA A 64 -10.91 -36.64 -9.70
CA ALA A 64 -11.33 -38.03 -9.87
C ALA A 64 -10.91 -38.91 -8.67
N THR A 65 -9.68 -38.71 -8.16
CA THR A 65 -9.14 -39.48 -7.03
C THR A 65 -9.54 -38.95 -5.64
N LYS A 66 -10.35 -37.88 -5.57
CA LYS A 66 -10.70 -37.17 -4.33
C LYS A 66 -9.47 -36.86 -3.45
N SER A 67 -8.32 -36.63 -4.07
CA SER A 67 -7.05 -36.36 -3.39
C SER A 67 -6.93 -34.90 -2.99
N VAL A 68 -6.12 -34.59 -1.97
CA VAL A 68 -5.94 -33.23 -1.44
C VAL A 68 -5.04 -32.41 -2.35
N PHE A 69 -5.48 -31.22 -2.78
CA PHE A 69 -4.68 -30.28 -3.57
C PHE A 69 -4.66 -28.90 -2.95
N HIS A 70 -3.52 -28.22 -3.13
CA HIS A 70 -3.33 -26.84 -2.72
C HIS A 70 -3.73 -25.88 -3.85
N ILE A 71 -4.87 -25.20 -3.67
CA ILE A 71 -5.27 -24.10 -4.55
C ILE A 71 -4.54 -22.84 -4.07
N TYR A 72 -3.56 -22.37 -4.84
CA TYR A 72 -2.95 -21.06 -4.62
C TYR A 72 -3.78 -19.98 -5.32
N TYR A 73 -4.81 -19.49 -4.65
CA TYR A 73 -5.50 -18.25 -5.04
C TYR A 73 -4.82 -17.08 -4.35
N ASN A 74 -4.16 -16.21 -5.11
CA ASN A 74 -3.62 -14.96 -4.59
C ASN A 74 -4.55 -13.81 -5.02
N PRO A 75 -5.51 -13.37 -4.18
CA PRO A 75 -6.45 -12.29 -4.50
C PRO A 75 -5.80 -10.89 -4.55
N SER A 76 -4.48 -10.81 -4.63
CA SER A 76 -3.76 -9.54 -4.55
C SER A 76 -3.92 -8.76 -5.86
N ASN A 77 -4.22 -7.46 -5.75
CA ASN A 77 -4.23 -6.51 -6.86
C ASN A 77 -2.85 -6.37 -7.55
N LYS A 78 -1.80 -6.98 -6.99
CA LYS A 78 -0.46 -7.01 -7.55
C LYS A 78 -0.26 -8.21 -8.47
N THR A 79 0.01 -7.93 -9.75
CA THR A 79 0.39 -8.94 -10.74
C THR A 79 1.79 -8.65 -11.25
N VAL A 80 2.73 -9.56 -10.98
CA VAL A 80 4.12 -9.46 -11.45
C VAL A 80 4.52 -10.78 -12.10
N ARG A 81 5.13 -10.71 -13.29
CA ARG A 81 5.53 -11.87 -14.08
C ARG A 81 7.03 -12.08 -14.11
N ARG A 82 7.39 -13.36 -14.05
CA ARG A 82 8.66 -14.00 -14.37
C ARG A 82 9.08 -13.73 -15.83
N VAL A 83 10.10 -12.95 -16.16
CA VAL A 83 10.64 -12.90 -17.55
C VAL A 83 12.07 -13.39 -17.57
N CYS A 84 12.33 -14.50 -18.25
CA CYS A 84 13.68 -14.99 -18.50
C CYS A 84 14.34 -14.12 -19.58
N VAL A 85 15.53 -13.60 -19.29
CA VAL A 85 16.34 -12.82 -20.23
C VAL A 85 17.62 -13.58 -20.59
N ARG A 86 18.38 -13.06 -21.56
CA ARG A 86 19.63 -13.69 -22.01
C ARG A 86 20.59 -13.93 -20.84
N GLY A 87 21.27 -15.08 -20.86
CA GLY A 87 22.27 -15.47 -19.84
C GLY A 87 21.68 -16.11 -18.58
N GLY A 88 20.42 -16.58 -18.62
CA GLY A 88 19.77 -17.23 -17.47
C GLY A 88 19.30 -16.25 -16.39
N ASN A 89 19.49 -14.95 -16.61
CA ASN A 89 18.99 -13.92 -15.71
C ASN A 89 17.47 -13.79 -15.81
N VAL A 90 16.89 -13.22 -14.77
CA VAL A 90 15.45 -13.04 -14.62
C VAL A 90 15.16 -11.56 -14.39
N LYS A 91 14.14 -11.05 -15.06
CA LYS A 91 13.54 -9.75 -14.77
C LYS A 91 12.10 -9.91 -14.31
N TRP A 92 11.66 -8.96 -13.50
CA TRP A 92 10.31 -8.92 -12.96
C TRP A 92 9.52 -7.86 -13.72
N SER A 93 8.50 -8.30 -14.47
CA SER A 93 7.63 -7.38 -15.20
C SER A 93 6.33 -7.20 -14.41
N ALA A 94 6.16 -6.02 -13.82
CA ALA A 94 4.89 -5.69 -13.16
C ALA A 94 3.83 -5.30 -14.18
N LEU A 95 2.64 -5.88 -14.05
CA LEU A 95 1.46 -5.55 -14.83
C LEU A 95 0.48 -4.67 -14.04
N ARG A 96 0.34 -4.94 -12.74
CA ARG A 96 -0.49 -4.16 -11.81
C ARG A 96 0.23 -4.02 -10.48
N LEU A 97 0.32 -2.80 -9.97
CA LEU A 97 0.89 -2.46 -8.67
C LEU A 97 -0.02 -1.44 -7.99
N ASP A 98 -0.24 -1.65 -6.71
CA ASP A 98 -1.03 -0.80 -5.81
C ASP A 98 -0.17 -0.16 -4.71
N THR A 99 1.03 -0.68 -4.50
CA THR A 99 1.93 -0.32 -3.40
C THR A 99 3.37 -0.16 -3.89
N GLY A 100 4.08 0.77 -3.26
CA GLY A 100 5.50 1.03 -3.50
C GLY A 100 6.20 1.52 -2.22
N ASN A 101 7.52 1.51 -2.22
CA ASN A 101 8.30 2.12 -1.15
C ASN A 101 8.67 3.55 -1.57
N TYR A 102 8.28 4.51 -0.75
CA TYR A 102 8.56 5.91 -1.01
C TYR A 102 9.45 6.47 0.08
N SER A 103 10.55 7.11 -0.33
CA SER A 103 11.46 7.77 0.59
C SER A 103 11.08 9.23 0.80
N TRP A 104 11.18 9.70 2.04
CA TRP A 104 11.08 11.09 2.41
C TRP A 104 12.50 11.62 2.62
N GLY A 105 12.94 12.54 1.74
CA GLY A 105 14.31 13.01 1.65
C GLY A 105 14.79 13.76 2.90
N SER A 106 14.01 14.73 3.40
CA SER A 106 14.41 15.54 4.56
C SER A 106 14.53 14.70 5.84
N GLU A 107 13.62 13.75 6.05
CA GLU A 107 13.55 12.92 7.25
C GLU A 107 14.30 11.59 7.15
N ALA A 108 15.00 11.35 6.03
CA ALA A 108 15.71 10.10 5.73
C ALA A 108 14.89 8.83 6.02
N LEU A 109 13.59 8.89 5.71
CA LEU A 109 12.63 7.86 6.01
C LEU A 109 12.22 7.12 4.75
N THR A 110 11.85 5.84 4.85
CA THR A 110 11.19 5.12 3.76
C THR A 110 10.06 4.27 4.32
N HIS A 111 8.88 4.41 3.74
CA HIS A 111 7.73 3.58 4.08
C HIS A 111 7.08 2.99 2.84
N LYS A 112 6.52 1.80 3.03
CA LYS A 112 5.63 1.19 2.06
C LYS A 112 4.27 1.89 2.14
N THR A 113 3.80 2.40 1.02
CA THR A 113 2.56 3.18 0.94
C THR A 113 1.75 2.77 -0.30
N HIS A 114 0.49 3.16 -0.32
CA HIS A 114 -0.39 2.95 -1.45
C HIS A 114 -0.21 4.06 -2.49
N ILE A 115 -0.16 3.64 -3.75
CA ILE A 115 -0.18 4.55 -4.91
C ILE A 115 -1.66 4.82 -5.22
N LEU A 116 -2.05 6.09 -5.19
CA LEU A 116 -3.44 6.50 -5.39
C LEU A 116 -3.71 6.76 -6.86
N ASP A 117 -2.92 7.65 -7.48
CA ASP A 117 -3.14 8.08 -8.86
C ASP A 117 -1.85 8.56 -9.52
N VAL A 118 -1.81 8.53 -10.85
CA VAL A 118 -0.75 9.14 -11.65
C VAL A 118 -1.20 10.53 -12.03
N VAL A 119 -0.41 11.54 -11.69
CA VAL A 119 -0.78 12.95 -11.90
C VAL A 119 -0.13 13.53 -13.15
N TYR A 120 1.14 13.19 -13.37
CA TYR A 120 1.92 13.77 -14.46
C TYR A 120 2.94 12.78 -15.00
N ASN A 121 3.13 12.83 -16.32
CA ASN A 121 4.22 12.16 -17.00
C ASN A 121 4.79 13.12 -18.05
N ALA A 122 6.12 13.25 -18.08
CA ALA A 122 6.80 14.16 -19.00
C ALA A 122 6.72 13.72 -20.47
N SER A 123 6.73 12.41 -20.73
CA SER A 123 6.84 11.89 -22.10
C SER A 123 5.50 11.80 -22.81
N ASN A 124 4.44 11.39 -22.10
CA ASN A 124 3.14 11.13 -22.71
C ASN A 124 2.00 11.30 -21.70
N ASN A 125 1.01 12.13 -22.03
CA ASN A 125 -0.18 12.36 -21.22
C ASN A 125 -1.14 11.15 -21.17
N GLU A 126 -1.12 10.27 -22.18
CA GLU A 126 -1.99 9.08 -22.19
C GLU A 126 -1.62 8.08 -21.09
N LEU A 127 -0.38 8.09 -20.64
CA LEU A 127 0.06 7.26 -19.51
C LEU A 127 -0.54 7.73 -18.18
N VAL A 128 -0.86 9.02 -18.07
CA VAL A 128 -1.57 9.58 -16.92
C VAL A 128 -3.02 9.14 -16.95
N ARG A 129 -3.69 9.25 -18.11
CA ARG A 129 -5.09 8.83 -18.30
C ARG A 129 -5.32 7.35 -18.01
N THR A 130 -4.37 6.51 -18.41
CA THR A 130 -4.42 5.06 -18.21
C THR A 130 -3.88 4.60 -16.86
N GLN A 131 -3.40 5.52 -16.01
CA GLN A 131 -2.75 5.22 -14.73
C GLN A 131 -1.56 4.24 -14.88
N THR A 132 -0.81 4.38 -15.98
CA THR A 132 0.36 3.54 -16.24
C THR A 132 1.56 4.05 -15.46
N LEU A 133 2.11 3.21 -14.59
CA LEU A 133 3.28 3.53 -13.78
C LEU A 133 4.56 3.39 -14.61
N VAL A 134 5.33 4.47 -14.71
CA VAL A 134 6.61 4.53 -15.43
C VAL A 134 7.65 5.23 -14.57
N LYS A 135 8.94 4.99 -14.85
CA LYS A 135 10.02 5.77 -14.25
C LYS A 135 9.82 7.25 -14.53
N SER A 136 10.07 8.08 -13.53
CA SER A 136 9.88 9.53 -13.53
C SER A 136 8.43 10.00 -13.63
N ALA A 137 7.44 9.10 -13.57
CA ALA A 137 6.05 9.51 -13.43
C ALA A 137 5.83 10.12 -12.03
N ILE A 138 5.06 11.21 -11.99
CA ILE A 138 4.63 11.84 -10.75
C ILE A 138 3.31 11.25 -10.34
N VAL A 139 3.27 10.75 -9.11
CA VAL A 139 2.15 10.02 -8.53
C VAL A 139 1.68 10.66 -7.23
N GLN A 140 0.40 10.50 -6.92
CA GLN A 140 -0.14 10.74 -5.59
C GLN A 140 0.00 9.48 -4.75
N VAL A 141 0.51 9.66 -3.55
CA VAL A 141 0.78 8.60 -2.58
C VAL A 141 0.03 8.91 -1.29
N ASP A 142 -0.44 7.87 -0.61
CA ASP A 142 -1.07 8.01 0.70
C ASP A 142 -0.08 8.57 1.75
N ALA A 143 -0.52 9.61 2.47
CA ALA A 143 0.25 10.27 3.51
C ALA A 143 0.17 9.57 4.89
N ALA A 144 -0.81 8.69 5.11
CA ALA A 144 -1.06 8.08 6.42
C ALA A 144 0.16 7.44 7.10
N PRO A 145 0.96 6.58 6.43
CA PRO A 145 2.12 5.95 7.08
C PRO A 145 3.20 6.95 7.48
N PHE A 146 3.38 8.03 6.70
CA PHE A 146 4.32 9.09 7.03
C PHE A 146 3.84 9.93 8.23
N LYS A 147 2.54 10.22 8.31
CA LYS A 147 1.95 10.90 9.47
C LYS A 147 2.12 10.09 10.77
N GLN A 148 1.83 8.79 10.72
CA GLN A 148 1.98 7.90 11.87
C GLN A 148 3.43 7.86 12.38
N TRP A 149 4.39 7.79 11.45
CA TRP A 149 5.79 7.85 11.80
C TRP A 149 6.16 9.18 12.45
N TYR A 150 5.70 10.30 11.87
CA TYR A 150 6.02 11.62 12.36
C TYR A 150 5.45 11.88 13.76
N LEU A 151 4.20 11.44 14.00
CA LEU A 151 3.59 11.45 15.33
C LEU A 151 4.41 10.63 16.34
N THR A 152 4.93 9.48 15.93
CA THR A 152 5.77 8.65 16.81
C THR A 152 7.13 9.30 17.07
N ARG A 153 7.71 9.96 16.06
CA ARG A 153 9.07 10.51 16.09
C ARG A 153 9.18 11.83 16.84
N TYR A 154 8.23 12.73 16.60
CA TYR A 154 8.20 14.11 17.10
C TYR A 154 7.04 14.36 18.08
N GLY A 155 6.07 13.45 18.21
CA GLY A 155 4.91 13.68 19.06
C GLY A 155 3.95 14.75 18.53
N MET A 156 4.11 15.18 17.28
CA MET A 156 3.33 16.24 16.65
C MET A 156 2.53 15.65 15.48
N ASP A 157 1.28 16.08 15.33
CA ASP A 157 0.46 15.71 14.16
C ASP A 157 0.65 16.70 13.01
N ILE A 158 1.18 16.24 11.87
CA ILE A 158 1.26 17.07 10.66
C ILE A 158 -0.11 17.12 9.97
N GLY A 159 -0.48 18.32 9.53
CA GLY A 159 -1.65 18.53 8.67
C GLY A 159 -2.97 18.67 9.44
N ARG A 160 -2.91 18.89 10.77
CA ARG A 160 -4.06 19.48 11.47
C ARG A 160 -4.23 20.89 10.89
N LYS A 161 -5.22 21.08 10.02
CA LYS A 161 -5.60 22.41 9.53
C LYS A 161 -5.78 23.29 10.75
N LYS A 162 -4.85 24.23 10.93
CA LYS A 162 -4.86 25.21 12.00
C LYS A 162 -6.20 25.93 11.86
N LYS A 163 -7.16 25.69 12.78
CA LYS A 163 -8.35 26.53 12.95
C LYS A 163 -7.84 27.89 13.42
N VAL A 164 -7.40 28.71 12.48
CA VAL A 164 -7.00 30.10 12.72
C VAL A 164 -8.18 30.97 12.33
N HIS A 165 -8.84 31.48 13.38
CA HIS A 165 -9.89 32.49 13.43
C HIS A 165 -11.25 32.19 12.77
N VAL A 166 -12.18 31.67 13.57
CA VAL A 166 -13.27 32.51 14.10
C VAL A 166 -13.39 32.23 15.61
N ALA A 167 -13.45 33.31 16.37
CA ALA A 167 -13.57 33.35 17.81
C ALA A 167 -15.02 33.12 18.29
N LYS A 168 -15.14 32.70 19.57
CA LYS A 168 -16.25 32.90 20.50
C LYS A 168 -17.59 32.17 20.27
N LYS A 169 -17.95 31.38 21.30
CA LYS A 169 -19.29 30.97 21.79
C LYS A 169 -20.15 30.15 20.82
N ASP A 170 -20.78 29.03 21.16
CA ASP A 170 -21.16 28.42 22.42
C ASP A 170 -21.14 26.88 22.28
N ALA A 171 -21.17 26.18 23.41
CA ALA A 171 -21.32 24.74 23.50
C ALA A 171 -22.63 24.25 22.84
N THR A 172 -22.58 23.17 22.06
CA THR A 172 -23.40 21.95 22.21
C THR A 172 -22.99 20.93 21.13
N GLU A 173 -22.51 19.80 21.63
CA GLU A 173 -22.41 18.44 21.10
C GLU A 173 -22.75 18.15 19.63
N GLY A 174 -21.80 17.53 18.93
CA GLY A 174 -22.07 16.75 17.73
C GLY A 174 -21.07 16.94 16.58
N GLN A 175 -19.84 16.43 16.71
CA GLN A 175 -19.07 16.01 15.54
C GLN A 175 -18.05 14.92 15.93
N ALA A 176 -18.42 13.70 15.56
CA ALA A 176 -17.62 12.50 15.65
C ALA A 176 -16.43 12.56 14.68
N GLY A 177 -15.27 12.11 15.15
CA GLY A 177 -14.07 11.93 14.32
C GLY A 177 -12.81 12.60 14.86
N GLU A 178 -12.74 12.91 16.14
CA GLU A 178 -11.48 13.25 16.79
C GLU A 178 -10.79 11.95 17.21
N ALA A 179 -9.77 11.54 16.44
CA ALA A 179 -8.80 10.58 16.93
C ALA A 179 -8.06 11.25 18.08
N ILE A 180 -8.58 11.02 19.29
CA ILE A 180 -7.89 11.20 20.56
C ILE A 180 -6.55 10.47 20.39
N VAL A 181 -5.49 11.25 20.17
CA VAL A 181 -4.14 10.78 20.49
C VAL A 181 -4.18 10.65 22.00
N GLU A 182 -4.45 9.44 22.48
CA GLU A 182 -4.22 9.11 23.88
C GLU A 182 -2.78 9.55 24.17
N GLU A 183 -2.65 10.56 25.03
CA GLU A 183 -1.41 10.86 25.72
C GLU A 183 -1.12 9.69 26.66
N THR A 184 -0.72 8.58 26.06
CA THR A 184 -0.03 7.50 26.75
C THR A 184 1.17 8.16 27.39
N LYS A 185 1.18 8.24 28.73
CA LYS A 185 2.28 8.81 29.51
C LYS A 185 3.59 8.13 29.09
N LYS A 186 4.34 8.77 28.21
CA LYS A 186 5.61 8.25 27.70
C LYS A 186 6.65 8.37 28.81
N SER A 187 7.65 7.50 28.78
CA SER A 187 8.74 7.56 29.76
C SER A 187 9.52 8.87 29.63
N ASN A 188 10.04 9.38 30.74
CA ASN A 188 10.85 10.62 30.78
C ASN A 188 12.04 10.62 29.80
N HIS A 189 12.53 9.43 29.42
CA HIS A 189 13.60 9.32 28.44
C HIS A 189 13.12 9.53 27.00
N VAL A 190 11.91 9.05 26.67
CA VAL A 190 11.30 9.26 25.36
C VAL A 190 10.91 10.72 25.19
N GLN A 191 10.36 11.34 26.24
CA GLN A 191 10.01 12.76 26.21
C GLN A 191 11.22 13.66 25.90
N ARG A 192 12.34 13.47 26.62
CA ARG A 192 13.61 14.19 26.33
C ARG A 192 14.12 13.97 24.90
N LYS A 193 13.96 12.75 24.36
CA LYS A 193 14.35 12.46 22.97
C LYS A 193 13.45 13.17 21.95
N ILE A 194 12.18 13.37 22.26
CA ILE A 194 11.24 14.08 21.40
C ILE A 194 11.54 15.58 21.44
N GLU A 195 11.67 16.17 22.63
CA GLU A 195 11.99 17.59 22.82
C GLU A 195 13.28 18.00 22.11
N LYS A 196 14.34 17.17 22.21
CA LYS A 196 15.60 17.43 21.51
C LYS A 196 15.44 17.49 19.99
N ARG A 197 14.53 16.68 19.42
CA ARG A 197 14.30 16.64 17.97
C ARG A 197 13.36 17.74 17.48
N GLN A 198 12.45 18.19 18.34
CA GLN A 198 11.53 19.29 18.00
C GLN A 198 12.28 20.60 17.71
N GLN A 199 13.48 20.77 18.25
CA GLN A 199 14.32 21.95 18.00
C GLN A 199 14.77 22.06 16.53
N ASP A 200 15.04 20.93 15.87
CA ASP A 200 15.50 20.89 14.48
C ASP A 200 14.33 20.79 13.48
N CYS A 201 13.10 20.89 13.97
CA CYS A 201 11.90 20.53 13.23
C CYS A 201 11.38 21.72 12.42
N ALA A 202 11.85 21.84 11.17
CA ALA A 202 11.35 22.80 10.18
C ALA A 202 10.82 22.04 8.96
N LEU A 203 9.51 22.06 8.76
CA LEU A 203 8.85 21.52 7.56
C LEU A 203 8.56 22.63 6.56
N ASP A 204 8.67 22.28 5.27
CA ASP A 204 8.27 23.15 4.17
C ASP A 204 6.74 23.27 4.12
N THR A 205 6.24 24.49 3.94
CA THR A 205 4.81 24.84 3.95
C THR A 205 4.01 24.02 2.91
N HIS A 206 4.59 23.77 1.73
CA HIS A 206 3.91 23.01 0.67
C HIS A 206 3.70 21.53 1.06
N ILE A 207 4.64 20.97 1.81
CA ILE A 207 4.54 19.59 2.30
C ILE A 207 3.48 19.50 3.40
N GLU A 208 3.41 20.49 4.30
CA GLU A 208 2.37 20.55 5.34
C GLU A 208 0.95 20.59 4.74
N GLU A 209 0.76 21.36 3.67
CA GLU A 209 -0.52 21.43 2.95
C GLU A 209 -0.89 20.07 2.32
N GLN A 210 0.06 19.38 1.69
CA GLN A 210 -0.14 18.05 1.12
C GLN A 210 -0.50 17.01 2.20
N PHE A 211 0.19 17.07 3.34
CA PHE A 211 -0.19 16.27 4.51
C PHE A 211 -1.61 16.60 4.98
N GLY A 212 -2.01 17.87 4.98
CA GLY A 212 -3.40 18.28 5.27
C GLY A 212 -4.42 17.64 4.32
N SER A 213 -4.09 17.51 3.03
CA SER A 213 -4.91 16.80 2.05
C SER A 213 -4.88 15.27 2.18
N GLY A 214 -3.89 14.71 2.88
CA GLY A 214 -3.66 13.26 2.97
C GLY A 214 -3.05 12.65 1.71
N ARG A 215 -2.59 13.47 0.75
CA ARG A 215 -2.02 13.01 -0.52
C ARG A 215 -0.69 13.70 -0.76
N LEU A 216 0.38 12.92 -0.84
CA LEU A 216 1.72 13.41 -1.11
C LEU A 216 2.06 13.23 -2.59
N LEU A 217 2.75 14.21 -3.18
CA LEU A 217 3.30 14.06 -4.51
C LEU A 217 4.65 13.34 -4.42
N ALA A 218 4.82 12.30 -5.22
CA ALA A 218 6.05 11.53 -5.29
C ALA A 218 6.45 11.24 -6.73
N CYS A 219 7.75 11.01 -6.96
CA CYS A 219 8.30 10.62 -8.24
C CYS A 219 8.79 9.17 -8.18
N ILE A 220 8.35 8.35 -9.14
CA ILE A 220 8.82 6.97 -9.26
C ILE A 220 10.25 6.98 -9.81
N SER A 221 11.19 6.34 -9.11
CA SER A 221 12.58 6.20 -9.57
C SER A 221 12.84 4.86 -10.26
N ALA A 222 12.08 3.83 -9.87
CA ALA A 222 12.19 2.48 -10.42
C ALA A 222 11.57 2.35 -11.82
N CYS A 223 12.03 1.35 -12.58
CA CYS A 223 11.39 0.94 -13.84
C CYS A 223 10.48 -0.28 -13.57
N PRO A 224 9.17 -0.11 -13.31
CA PRO A 224 8.30 -1.21 -12.87
C PRO A 224 8.20 -2.36 -13.87
N GLY A 225 8.35 -2.10 -15.17
CA GLY A 225 8.37 -3.15 -16.21
C GLY A 225 9.62 -4.04 -16.20
N GLN A 226 10.67 -3.68 -15.48
CA GLN A 226 11.95 -4.42 -15.39
C GLN A 226 12.24 -4.92 -13.97
N CYS A 227 11.90 -4.10 -12.96
CA CYS A 227 12.16 -4.37 -11.54
C CYS A 227 10.96 -5.01 -10.83
N GLY A 228 9.75 -4.92 -11.40
CA GLY A 228 8.53 -5.46 -10.79
C GLY A 228 8.00 -4.66 -9.60
N GLN A 229 8.55 -3.46 -9.38
CA GLN A 229 8.27 -2.58 -8.24
C GLN A 229 8.20 -1.11 -8.70
N ALA A 230 7.38 -0.33 -8.01
CA ALA A 230 7.19 1.11 -8.28
C ALA A 230 7.61 1.90 -7.04
N ASP A 231 8.92 1.92 -6.78
CA ASP A 231 9.53 2.67 -5.68
C ASP A 231 9.92 4.07 -6.14
N GLY A 232 9.97 5.01 -5.21
CA GLY A 232 10.15 6.41 -5.50
C GLY A 232 10.55 7.26 -4.30
N TYR A 233 10.52 8.57 -4.49
CA TYR A 233 10.78 9.56 -3.45
C TYR A 233 9.71 10.65 -3.46
N ILE A 234 9.38 11.20 -2.29
CA ILE A 234 8.45 12.31 -2.13
C ILE A 234 9.11 13.58 -2.69
N LEU A 235 8.32 14.40 -3.38
CA LEU A 235 8.77 15.68 -3.90
C LEU A 235 8.71 16.75 -2.81
N GLU A 236 9.84 17.43 -2.57
CA GLU A 236 9.97 18.57 -1.64
C GLU A 236 10.35 19.84 -2.41
N ALA A 237 9.98 21.04 -1.92
CA ALA A 237 10.23 22.29 -2.66
C ALA A 237 11.71 22.62 -2.91
N ASN A 238 12.63 22.07 -2.10
CA ASN A 238 14.07 22.33 -2.25
C ASN A 238 14.68 21.67 -3.49
N TYR A 239 14.02 20.67 -4.06
CA TYR A 239 14.39 20.15 -5.37
C TYR A 239 13.58 20.92 -6.41
N ARG A 240 14.28 21.53 -7.37
CA ARG A 240 13.83 22.38 -8.50
C ARG A 240 12.63 21.84 -9.33
N SER A 241 12.04 20.71 -8.94
CA SER A 241 10.95 19.99 -9.59
C SER A 241 9.55 20.44 -9.15
N ILE A 242 9.30 20.80 -7.89
CA ILE A 242 7.90 21.08 -7.47
C ILE A 242 7.34 22.34 -8.11
N SER A 243 8.14 23.42 -8.18
CA SER A 243 7.76 24.66 -8.88
C SER A 243 7.63 24.46 -10.40
N PHE A 244 8.20 23.40 -10.96
CA PHE A 244 8.02 23.06 -12.38
C PHE A 244 6.71 22.28 -12.62
N TYR A 245 6.35 21.38 -11.71
CA TYR A 245 5.16 20.54 -11.86
C TYR A 245 3.88 21.20 -11.33
N TRP A 246 3.96 22.02 -10.28
CA TRP A 246 2.80 22.69 -9.66
C TRP A 246 2.04 23.64 -10.59
N PRO A 247 2.71 24.46 -11.43
CA PRO A 247 2.00 25.28 -12.43
C PRO A 247 1.29 24.40 -13.47
N ALA A 248 1.91 23.29 -13.90
CA ALA A 248 1.35 22.41 -14.92
C ALA A 248 0.08 21.70 -14.42
N THR A 249 0.04 21.28 -13.15
CA THR A 249 -1.18 20.73 -12.53
C THR A 249 -2.25 21.80 -12.29
N SER A 250 -1.86 22.98 -11.79
CA SER A 250 -2.82 24.05 -11.47
C SER A 250 -3.48 24.67 -12.71
N LEU A 251 -2.74 24.80 -13.81
CA LEU A 251 -3.26 25.31 -15.08
C LEU A 251 -4.31 24.37 -15.70
N ARG A 252 -4.16 23.05 -15.55
CA ARG A 252 -5.12 22.08 -16.11
C ARG A 252 -6.46 22.12 -15.38
N VAL A 253 -6.48 22.27 -14.06
CA VAL A 253 -7.74 22.33 -13.28
C VAL A 253 -8.61 23.52 -13.69
N LYS A 254 -8.00 24.68 -14.00
CA LYS A 254 -8.73 25.87 -14.45
C LYS A 254 -9.36 25.70 -15.84
N SER A 255 -8.75 24.92 -16.72
CA SER A 255 -9.27 24.69 -18.09
C SER A 255 -10.50 23.79 -18.15
N SER A 256 -10.68 22.89 -17.18
CA SER A 256 -11.81 21.95 -17.14
C SER A 256 -13.08 22.51 -16.49
N SER A 257 -13.00 23.64 -15.80
CA SER A 257 -14.15 24.28 -15.13
C SER A 257 -14.76 25.45 -15.91
N SER A 258 -14.29 25.72 -17.13
CA SER A 258 -14.89 26.73 -18.02
C SER A 258 -15.47 26.06 -19.27
N THR A 259 -16.52 25.28 -19.12
CA THR A 259 -17.46 24.89 -20.18
C THR A 259 -18.76 24.53 -19.51
#